data_AF-A0A4C2E6R7-F1
#
_entry.id   AF-A0A4C2E6R7-F1
#
_cell.length_a   1.000
_cell.length_b   1.000
_cell.length_c   1.000
_cell.angle_alpha   90.00
_cell.angle_beta   90.00
_cell.angle_gamma   90.00
#
_symmetry.space_group_name_H-M   'P 1'
#
loop_
_entity.id
_entity.type
_entity.pdbx_description
1 polymer ?
#
loop_
_entity_poly.entity_id
_entity_poly.type
_entity_poly.pdbx_seq_one_letter_code
_entity_poly.pdbx_strand_id
1 'polypeptide(L)'
;MSMELDECLENLYKGKLLPEPVVRALCFKLKEMLIRESNVVHIQTPVTVVGDIHGQFHDLLDIFEIGGPVPDTNYLFLGDYVDRGLYSVETIVLLMVLKLRYPHRIHLLRGNHESRQITQSYGFYTECLNKYGENSRVWHYLTDFFDYLVLCCIIDDEIFCVHGGLSPNVQTIDQIKIIDRFREIPHDGAMADLVWSDPEESSTENGNHREEFYRESSQHFQVSPRGAGYTFGRCVVEKFLHTNSMSRIYRAHQLCNEGFQVYFNGLVTTVWSAPNYCYRCGNKASILELYSKDDYYFNVFEEAPENKLLNESAQANVTNNKMLIDYFDSSDRLSENDFADMDVFSDSYQAKSASSRRVEYFL
;
A
#
# COMPACT_ATOMS: atom_id res chain seq x y z
N MET A 1 -9.19 28.07 -6.15
CA MET A 1 -8.76 26.85 -5.43
C MET A 1 -9.86 25.80 -5.34
N SER A 2 -11.01 25.97 -4.64
CA SER A 2 -12.06 24.91 -4.61
C SER A 2 -12.57 24.54 -6.01
N MET A 3 -12.99 25.54 -6.81
CA MET A 3 -13.45 25.30 -8.18
C MET A 3 -12.38 24.71 -9.11
N GLU A 4 -11.09 24.91 -8.82
CA GLU A 4 -9.99 24.33 -9.61
C GLU A 4 -9.75 22.87 -9.25
N LEU A 5 -9.96 22.48 -7.99
CA LEU A 5 -9.88 21.09 -7.54
C LEU A 5 -11.07 20.28 -8.05
N ASP A 6 -12.28 20.87 -8.07
CA ASP A 6 -13.48 20.19 -8.57
C ASP A 6 -13.33 19.84 -10.08
N GLU A 7 -12.78 20.75 -10.90
CA GLU A 7 -12.46 20.47 -12.32
C GLU A 7 -11.36 19.38 -12.46
N CYS A 8 -10.36 19.38 -11.57
CA CYS A 8 -9.36 18.32 -11.54
C CYS A 8 -10.01 16.96 -11.25
N LEU A 9 -10.90 16.88 -10.26
CA LEU A 9 -11.63 15.67 -9.91
C LEU A 9 -12.49 15.18 -11.08
N GLU A 10 -13.26 16.06 -11.73
CA GLU A 10 -14.09 15.69 -12.89
C GLU A 10 -13.28 15.06 -14.04
N ASN A 11 -12.04 15.50 -14.24
CA ASN A 11 -11.14 14.92 -15.22
C ASN A 11 -10.54 13.60 -14.74
N LEU A 12 -10.08 13.55 -13.47
CA LEU A 12 -9.45 12.38 -12.88
C LEU A 12 -10.41 11.19 -12.77
N TYR A 13 -11.67 11.40 -12.37
CA TYR A 13 -12.69 10.35 -12.35
C TYR A 13 -12.97 9.73 -13.74
N LYS A 14 -12.60 10.44 -14.82
CA LYS A 14 -12.67 9.92 -16.21
C LYS A 14 -11.35 9.28 -16.67
N GLY A 15 -10.39 9.07 -15.77
CA GLY A 15 -9.06 8.55 -16.08
C GLY A 15 -8.20 9.52 -16.90
N LYS A 16 -8.50 10.83 -16.90
CA LYS A 16 -7.72 11.80 -17.67
C LYS A 16 -6.53 12.31 -16.86
N LEU A 17 -5.36 12.29 -17.50
CA LEU A 17 -4.15 12.87 -16.96
C LEU A 17 -4.26 14.39 -16.84
N LEU A 18 -3.80 14.91 -15.70
CA LEU A 18 -3.64 16.35 -15.51
C LEU A 18 -2.30 16.81 -16.10
N PRO A 19 -2.22 18.02 -16.67
CA PRO A 19 -0.95 18.57 -17.17
C PRO A 19 0.15 18.62 -16.10
N GLU A 20 1.41 18.39 -16.47
CA GLU A 20 2.55 18.40 -15.53
C GLU A 20 2.62 19.66 -14.63
N PRO A 21 2.40 20.89 -15.12
CA PRO A 21 2.37 22.07 -14.26
C PRO A 21 1.30 22.01 -13.15
N VAL A 22 0.16 21.37 -13.43
CA VAL A 22 -0.93 21.17 -12.46
C VAL A 22 -0.50 20.12 -11.43
N VAL A 23 0.05 18.98 -11.86
CA VAL A 23 0.57 17.94 -10.95
C VAL A 23 1.63 18.53 -10.01
N ARG A 24 2.57 19.32 -10.54
CA ARG A 24 3.57 20.03 -9.74
C ARG A 24 2.93 20.94 -8.68
N ALA A 25 1.91 21.71 -9.06
CA ALA A 25 1.23 22.62 -8.15
C ALA A 25 0.46 21.85 -7.05
N LEU A 26 -0.17 20.73 -7.39
CA LEU A 26 -0.85 19.84 -6.44
C LEU A 26 0.14 19.24 -5.44
N CYS A 27 1.29 18.71 -5.91
CA CYS A 27 2.35 18.22 -5.02
C CYS A 27 2.82 19.31 -4.05
N PHE A 28 3.03 20.54 -4.53
CA PHE A 28 3.44 21.65 -3.67
C PHE A 28 2.39 21.95 -2.59
N LYS A 29 1.12 22.06 -2.98
CA LYS A 29 0.01 22.34 -2.04
C LYS A 29 -0.19 21.25 -1.01
N LEU A 30 -0.04 19.99 -1.42
CA LEU A 30 -0.22 18.86 -0.52
C LEU A 30 0.94 18.76 0.48
N LYS A 31 2.18 19.06 0.07
CA LYS A 31 3.31 19.19 0.99
C LYS A 31 3.09 20.30 2.03
N GLU A 32 2.55 21.46 1.63
CA GLU A 32 2.20 22.55 2.57
C GLU A 32 1.16 22.13 3.63
N MET A 33 0.26 21.20 3.27
CA MET A 33 -0.73 20.63 4.18
C MET A 33 -0.09 19.57 5.10
N LEU A 34 0.56 18.57 4.51
CA LEU A 34 1.07 17.41 5.23
C LEU A 34 2.24 17.72 6.17
N ILE A 35 3.04 18.76 5.90
CA ILE A 35 4.11 19.18 6.83
C ILE A 35 3.56 19.54 8.23
N ARG A 36 2.26 19.87 8.33
CA ARG A 36 1.59 20.20 9.60
C ARG A 36 0.97 18.98 10.28
N GLU A 37 0.83 17.87 9.56
CA GLU A 37 0.32 16.62 10.12
C GLU A 37 1.44 15.88 10.87
N SER A 38 1.10 15.33 12.03
CA SER A 38 2.01 14.46 12.80
C SER A 38 2.24 13.14 12.05
N ASN A 39 3.34 12.43 12.36
CA ASN A 39 3.54 11.07 11.83
C ASN A 39 2.41 10.11 12.22
N VAL A 40 1.71 10.40 13.33
CA VAL A 40 0.56 9.66 13.82
C VAL A 40 -0.65 10.59 13.81
N VAL A 41 -1.59 10.35 12.90
CA VAL A 41 -2.86 11.10 12.83
C VAL A 41 -3.94 10.40 13.64
N HIS A 42 -4.87 11.16 14.20
CA HIS A 42 -6.02 10.62 14.95
C HIS A 42 -7.30 10.91 14.18
N ILE A 43 -8.15 9.89 14.01
CA ILE A 43 -9.43 9.98 13.31
C ILE A 43 -10.52 9.26 14.10
N GLN A 44 -11.78 9.46 13.70
CA GLN A 44 -12.95 8.87 14.35
C GLN A 44 -13.76 8.03 13.39
N THR A 45 -14.45 7.03 13.91
CA THR A 45 -15.49 6.30 13.18
C THR A 45 -16.73 7.18 12.93
N PRO A 46 -17.52 6.89 11.87
CA PRO A 46 -17.34 5.82 10.89
C PRO A 46 -16.20 6.11 9.91
N VAL A 47 -15.44 5.09 9.51
CA VAL A 47 -14.37 5.20 8.52
C VAL A 47 -14.22 3.90 7.72
N THR A 48 -13.92 4.05 6.43
CA THR A 48 -13.59 2.96 5.52
C THR A 48 -12.07 2.84 5.40
N VAL A 49 -11.52 1.72 5.83
CA VAL A 49 -10.09 1.41 5.74
C VAL A 49 -9.81 0.63 4.46
N VAL A 50 -8.84 1.12 3.70
CA VAL A 50 -8.45 0.61 2.38
C VAL A 50 -6.98 0.20 2.41
N GLY A 51 -6.69 -1.02 1.98
CA GLY A 51 -5.34 -1.55 1.84
C GLY A 51 -4.68 -1.12 0.52
N ASP A 52 -3.79 -1.97 0.02
CA ASP A 52 -3.00 -1.74 -1.19
C ASP A 52 -3.88 -1.57 -2.43
N ILE A 53 -3.49 -0.66 -3.32
CA ILE A 53 -4.19 -0.36 -4.59
C ILE A 53 -3.31 -0.66 -5.80
N HIS A 54 -2.00 -0.43 -5.70
CA HIS A 54 -1.00 -0.75 -6.73
C HIS A 54 -1.39 -0.31 -8.15
N GLY A 55 -1.79 0.95 -8.32
CA GLY A 55 -2.11 1.52 -9.62
C GLY A 55 -3.29 0.86 -10.34
N GLN A 56 -4.14 0.11 -9.65
CA GLN A 56 -5.37 -0.46 -10.20
C GLN A 56 -6.53 0.56 -10.13
N PHE A 57 -6.41 1.61 -10.94
CA PHE A 57 -7.30 2.78 -10.89
C PHE A 57 -8.79 2.46 -11.03
N HIS A 58 -9.18 1.51 -11.88
CA HIS A 58 -10.59 1.16 -12.04
C HIS A 58 -11.16 0.49 -10.78
N ASP A 59 -10.37 -0.34 -10.09
CA ASP A 59 -10.80 -0.91 -8.81
C ASP A 59 -10.87 0.16 -7.71
N LEU A 60 -10.02 1.20 -7.77
CA LEU A 60 -10.16 2.37 -6.89
C LEU A 60 -11.50 3.08 -7.10
N LEU A 61 -11.99 3.19 -8.33
CA LEU A 61 -13.31 3.79 -8.59
C LEU A 61 -14.42 2.91 -7.99
N ASP A 62 -14.34 1.59 -8.17
CA ASP A 62 -15.28 0.64 -7.57
C ASP A 62 -15.25 0.72 -6.04
N ILE A 63 -14.08 0.92 -5.41
CA ILE A 63 -13.97 1.14 -3.95
C ILE A 63 -14.80 2.35 -3.48
N PHE A 64 -14.86 3.43 -4.26
CA PHE A 64 -15.69 4.59 -3.94
C PHE A 64 -17.18 4.36 -4.16
N GLU A 65 -17.56 3.50 -5.13
CA GLU A 65 -18.95 3.09 -5.32
C GLU A 65 -19.42 2.13 -4.21
N ILE A 66 -18.54 1.22 -3.76
CA ILE A 66 -18.82 0.21 -2.74
C ILE A 66 -18.84 0.85 -1.34
N GLY A 67 -17.81 1.60 -0.97
CA GLY A 67 -17.70 2.24 0.36
C GLY A 67 -18.47 3.54 0.49
N GLY A 68 -18.97 4.09 -0.62
CA GLY A 68 -19.74 5.32 -0.67
C GLY A 68 -18.91 6.56 -1.04
N PRO A 69 -19.54 7.57 -1.67
CA PRO A 69 -18.82 8.69 -2.25
C PRO A 69 -18.25 9.65 -1.19
N VAL A 70 -17.13 10.26 -1.53
CA VAL A 70 -16.56 11.40 -0.78
C VAL A 70 -17.36 12.66 -1.17
N PRO A 71 -17.82 13.51 -0.23
CA PRO A 71 -17.39 13.64 1.17
C PRO A 71 -18.28 12.99 2.22
N ASP A 72 -19.24 12.15 1.81
CA ASP A 72 -20.20 11.53 2.74
C ASP A 72 -19.56 10.37 3.54
N THR A 73 -18.55 9.71 2.96
CA THR A 73 -17.74 8.67 3.61
C THR A 73 -16.35 9.19 4.00
N ASN A 74 -15.85 8.77 5.17
CA ASN A 74 -14.46 8.97 5.58
C ASN A 74 -13.60 7.79 5.13
N TYR A 75 -12.40 8.04 4.63
CA TYR A 75 -11.46 7.02 4.16
C TYR A 75 -10.09 7.13 4.82
N LEU A 76 -9.54 5.98 5.21
CA LEU A 76 -8.15 5.78 5.57
C LEU A 76 -7.51 4.80 4.58
N PHE A 77 -6.57 5.29 3.78
CA PHE A 77 -5.75 4.43 2.92
C PHE A 77 -4.43 4.11 3.60
N LEU A 78 -4.05 2.83 3.57
CA LEU A 78 -2.91 2.33 4.33
C LEU A 78 -1.56 2.41 3.61
N GLY A 79 -1.54 2.71 2.30
CA GLY A 79 -0.32 2.86 1.51
C GLY A 79 -0.40 2.11 0.18
N ASP A 80 0.74 2.03 -0.52
CA ASP A 80 0.94 1.27 -1.75
C ASP A 80 -0.08 1.61 -2.84
N TYR A 81 -0.05 2.89 -3.22
CA TYR A 81 -0.90 3.47 -4.26
C TYR A 81 -0.38 3.18 -5.66
N VAL A 82 0.94 2.98 -5.79
CA VAL A 82 1.66 2.97 -7.06
C VAL A 82 2.36 1.64 -7.33
N ASP A 83 2.99 1.57 -8.51
CA ASP A 83 3.65 0.40 -9.09
C ASP A 83 2.69 -0.73 -9.45
N ARG A 84 3.21 -1.73 -10.18
CA ARG A 84 2.55 -3.00 -10.51
C ARG A 84 1.39 -2.86 -11.49
N GLY A 85 0.41 -2.01 -11.19
CA GLY A 85 -0.66 -1.61 -12.09
C GLY A 85 -0.19 -0.65 -13.19
N LEU A 86 -1.09 -0.37 -14.14
CA LEU A 86 -0.83 0.50 -15.29
C LEU A 86 -1.26 1.96 -15.06
N TYR A 87 -1.97 2.23 -13.97
CA TYR A 87 -2.64 3.51 -13.70
C TYR A 87 -2.26 4.10 -12.33
N SER A 88 -0.98 3.98 -11.95
CA SER A 88 -0.46 4.52 -10.69
C SER A 88 -0.57 6.03 -10.64
N VAL A 89 -0.30 6.73 -11.75
CA VAL A 89 -0.40 8.19 -11.85
C VAL A 89 -1.82 8.66 -11.59
N GLU A 90 -2.82 8.07 -12.26
CA GLU A 90 -4.22 8.41 -12.10
C GLU A 90 -4.68 8.14 -10.67
N THR A 91 -4.29 6.98 -10.13
CA THR A 91 -4.56 6.55 -8.74
C THR A 91 -4.06 7.57 -7.74
N ILE A 92 -2.75 7.87 -7.74
CA ILE A 92 -2.18 8.76 -6.72
C ILE A 92 -2.66 10.21 -6.90
N VAL A 93 -2.78 10.70 -8.14
CA VAL A 93 -3.22 12.08 -8.38
C VAL A 93 -4.68 12.27 -8.00
N LEU A 94 -5.56 11.27 -8.21
CA LEU A 94 -6.94 11.31 -7.70
C LEU A 94 -6.96 11.42 -6.17
N LEU A 95 -6.23 10.55 -5.47
CA LEU A 95 -6.15 10.57 -4.01
C LEU A 95 -5.58 11.89 -3.46
N MET A 96 -4.58 12.46 -4.13
CA MET A 96 -4.01 13.77 -3.77
C MET A 96 -5.05 14.89 -3.86
N VAL A 97 -5.80 14.96 -4.97
CA VAL A 97 -6.82 15.99 -5.17
C VAL A 97 -7.97 15.80 -4.17
N LEU A 98 -8.39 14.56 -3.91
CA LEU A 98 -9.39 14.26 -2.89
C LEU A 98 -8.93 14.67 -1.48
N LYS A 99 -7.66 14.39 -1.11
CA LYS A 99 -7.08 14.86 0.16
C LYS A 99 -7.04 16.38 0.26
N LEU A 100 -6.64 17.08 -0.81
CA LEU A 100 -6.64 18.54 -0.83
C LEU A 100 -8.05 19.13 -0.70
N ARG A 101 -9.03 18.49 -1.35
CA ARG A 101 -10.42 18.96 -1.39
C ARG A 101 -11.20 18.64 -0.11
N TYR A 102 -10.89 17.50 0.52
CA TYR A 102 -11.58 16.97 1.69
C TYR A 102 -10.57 16.49 2.76
N PRO A 103 -9.77 17.39 3.34
CA PRO A 103 -8.63 17.04 4.19
C PRO A 103 -8.99 16.29 5.48
N HIS A 104 -10.23 16.41 5.94
CA HIS A 104 -10.78 15.72 7.11
C HIS A 104 -11.56 14.44 6.77
N ARG A 105 -11.69 14.10 5.48
CA ARG A 105 -12.38 12.90 5.01
C ARG A 105 -11.42 11.88 4.43
N ILE A 106 -10.28 12.31 3.89
CA ILE A 106 -9.28 11.45 3.27
C ILE A 106 -8.01 11.47 4.10
N HIS A 107 -7.52 10.29 4.47
CA HIS A 107 -6.27 10.08 5.20
C HIS A 107 -5.41 9.11 4.41
N LEU A 108 -4.15 9.48 4.17
CA LEU A 108 -3.22 8.74 3.32
C LEU A 108 -1.97 8.40 4.13
N LEU A 109 -1.76 7.12 4.42
CA LEU A 109 -0.51 6.64 5.01
C LEU A 109 0.55 6.40 3.92
N ARG A 110 1.81 6.27 4.34
CA ARG A 110 2.91 5.90 3.45
C ARG A 110 3.09 4.39 3.44
N GLY A 111 3.02 3.78 2.26
CA GLY A 111 3.44 2.40 2.04
C GLY A 111 4.92 2.29 1.66
N ASN A 112 5.39 1.06 1.46
CA ASN A 112 6.77 0.81 1.04
C ASN A 112 7.01 1.17 -0.43
N HIS A 113 5.96 1.15 -1.26
CA HIS A 113 6.02 1.58 -2.66
C HIS A 113 6.10 3.10 -2.84
N GLU A 114 5.77 3.89 -1.82
CA GLU A 114 5.96 5.34 -1.85
C GLU A 114 7.43 5.74 -1.56
N SER A 115 8.35 5.14 -2.33
CA SER A 115 9.81 5.33 -2.27
C SER A 115 10.42 5.40 -3.67
N ARG A 116 11.54 6.14 -3.81
CA ARG A 116 12.23 6.29 -5.08
C ARG A 116 12.82 4.97 -5.55
N GLN A 117 13.41 4.18 -4.65
CA GLN A 117 14.06 2.91 -5.01
C GLN A 117 13.07 1.89 -5.57
N ILE A 118 11.90 1.75 -4.93
CA ILE A 118 10.87 0.79 -5.33
C ILE A 118 10.20 1.25 -6.64
N THR A 119 9.82 2.52 -6.74
CA THR A 119 9.17 3.05 -7.95
C THR A 119 10.02 3.03 -9.21
N GLN A 120 11.35 3.06 -9.08
CA GLN A 120 12.27 2.85 -10.21
C GLN A 120 12.28 1.40 -10.71
N SER A 121 11.97 0.45 -9.83
CA SER A 121 12.10 -0.99 -10.10
C SER A 121 10.79 -1.63 -10.54
N TYR A 122 9.64 -1.08 -10.14
CA TYR A 122 8.34 -1.76 -10.24
C TYR A 122 7.27 -1.09 -11.12
N GLY A 123 7.71 -0.16 -11.96
CA GLY A 123 6.94 0.32 -13.11
C GLY A 123 6.52 1.78 -13.03
N PHE A 124 6.39 2.38 -11.84
CA PHE A 124 5.87 3.74 -11.72
C PHE A 124 6.75 4.81 -12.39
N TYR A 125 8.08 4.67 -12.30
CA TYR A 125 9.01 5.56 -13.01
C TYR A 125 8.77 5.51 -14.53
N THR A 126 8.73 4.30 -15.08
CA THR A 126 8.48 4.05 -16.50
C THR A 126 7.10 4.54 -16.92
N GLU A 127 6.07 4.33 -16.10
CA GLU A 127 4.71 4.83 -16.31
C GLU A 127 4.70 6.37 -16.46
N CYS A 128 5.37 7.08 -15.55
CA CYS A 128 5.48 8.54 -15.61
C CYS A 128 6.13 9.02 -16.91
N LEU A 129 7.24 8.39 -17.32
CA LEU A 129 7.93 8.74 -18.57
C LEU A 129 7.06 8.46 -19.81
N ASN A 130 6.34 7.34 -19.82
CA ASN A 130 5.47 6.99 -20.94
C ASN A 130 4.29 7.95 -21.08
N LYS A 131 3.70 8.37 -19.96
CA LYS A 131 2.50 9.22 -19.94
C LYS A 131 2.79 10.70 -20.16
N TYR A 132 3.94 11.19 -19.68
CA TYR A 132 4.30 12.62 -19.74
C TYR A 132 5.49 12.94 -20.66
N GLY A 133 6.20 11.93 -21.15
CA GLY A 133 7.39 12.06 -21.98
C GLY A 133 8.71 12.00 -21.19
N GLU A 134 9.79 11.65 -21.88
CA GLU A 134 11.13 11.40 -21.30
C GLU A 134 11.72 12.59 -20.52
N ASN A 135 11.35 13.82 -20.88
CA ASN A 135 11.84 15.04 -20.23
C ASN A 135 10.96 15.51 -19.06
N SER A 136 9.88 14.76 -18.75
CA SER A 136 8.96 15.12 -17.69
C SER A 136 9.59 14.97 -16.30
N ARG A 137 9.16 15.81 -15.36
CA ARG A 137 9.57 15.74 -13.96
C ARG A 137 8.47 15.21 -13.04
N VAL A 138 7.38 14.67 -13.58
CA VAL A 138 6.23 14.19 -12.79
C VAL A 138 6.64 13.16 -11.74
N TRP A 139 7.46 12.17 -12.10
CA TRP A 139 7.95 11.18 -11.13
C TRP A 139 8.71 11.82 -9.96
N HIS A 140 9.57 12.81 -10.23
CA HIS A 140 10.28 13.53 -9.18
C HIS A 140 9.33 14.32 -8.28
N TYR A 141 8.31 14.97 -8.86
CA TYR A 141 7.33 15.72 -8.07
C TYR A 141 6.50 14.82 -7.14
N LEU A 142 6.12 13.62 -7.62
CA LEU A 142 5.34 12.66 -6.85
C LEU A 142 6.20 11.98 -5.76
N THR A 143 7.42 11.54 -6.08
CA THR A 143 8.33 10.96 -5.08
C THR A 143 8.81 11.96 -4.03
N ASP A 144 9.03 13.23 -4.39
CA ASP A 144 9.29 14.28 -3.40
C ASP A 144 8.09 14.56 -2.49
N PHE A 145 6.87 14.29 -2.96
CA PHE A 145 5.66 14.39 -2.16
C PHE A 145 5.51 13.19 -1.22
N PHE A 146 5.89 11.98 -1.65
CA PHE A 146 5.83 10.77 -0.82
C PHE A 146 6.55 10.90 0.51
N ASP A 147 7.63 11.67 0.56
CA ASP A 147 8.36 11.99 1.79
C ASP A 147 7.50 12.66 2.87
N TYR A 148 6.34 13.23 2.52
CA TYR A 148 5.46 13.96 3.44
C TYR A 148 4.30 13.13 3.96
N LEU A 149 4.01 11.97 3.35
CA LEU A 149 2.95 11.06 3.78
C LEU A 149 3.15 10.62 5.23
N VAL A 150 2.05 10.55 5.99
CA VAL A 150 2.08 10.18 7.40
C VAL A 150 2.33 8.68 7.55
N LEU A 151 2.87 8.25 8.70
CA LEU A 151 3.32 6.86 8.86
C LEU A 151 2.23 5.97 9.46
N CYS A 152 1.44 6.50 10.40
CA CYS A 152 0.44 5.74 11.13
C CYS A 152 -0.83 6.56 11.38
N CYS A 153 -1.91 5.87 11.67
CA CYS A 153 -3.17 6.45 12.11
C CYS A 153 -3.66 5.75 13.39
N ILE A 154 -4.39 6.47 14.23
CA ILE A 154 -5.14 5.92 15.34
C ILE A 154 -6.61 6.23 15.14
N ILE A 155 -7.46 5.19 15.19
CA ILE A 155 -8.91 5.32 15.09
C ILE A 155 -9.51 5.17 16.49
N ASP A 156 -10.38 6.12 16.86
CA ASP A 156 -11.11 6.15 18.14
C ASP A 156 -10.22 6.01 19.40
N ASP A 157 -8.95 6.43 19.30
CA ASP A 157 -7.93 6.27 20.35
C ASP A 157 -7.75 4.81 20.82
N GLU A 158 -8.12 3.83 19.98
CA GLU A 158 -8.17 2.42 20.37
C GLU A 158 -7.60 1.46 19.32
N ILE A 159 -7.55 1.84 18.05
CA ILE A 159 -7.07 0.99 16.95
C ILE A 159 -5.85 1.64 16.31
N PHE A 160 -4.75 0.89 16.23
CA PHE A 160 -3.52 1.35 15.58
C PHE A 160 -3.50 0.91 14.11
N CYS A 161 -3.22 1.82 13.20
CA CYS A 161 -3.16 1.56 11.76
C CYS A 161 -1.78 1.91 11.19
N VAL A 162 -1.23 1.00 10.38
CA VAL A 162 0.10 1.11 9.79
C VAL A 162 0.15 0.31 8.49
N HIS A 163 0.98 0.68 7.51
CA HIS A 163 1.11 -0.11 6.27
C HIS A 163 1.67 -1.51 6.52
N GLY A 164 2.91 -1.53 7.01
CA GLY A 164 3.70 -2.70 7.36
C GLY A 164 3.23 -3.31 8.69
N GLY A 165 4.01 -3.04 9.74
CA GLY A 165 3.69 -3.58 11.04
C GLY A 165 4.57 -3.02 12.14
N LEU A 166 4.89 -3.86 13.11
CA LEU A 166 5.63 -3.44 14.30
C LEU A 166 7.14 -3.42 14.06
N SER A 167 7.85 -2.63 14.87
CA SER A 167 9.31 -2.51 14.82
C SER A 167 9.93 -2.85 16.18
N PRO A 168 11.07 -3.57 16.23
CA PRO A 168 11.84 -3.74 17.47
C PRO A 168 12.36 -2.41 18.03
N ASN A 169 12.47 -1.37 17.18
CA ASN A 169 12.93 -0.04 17.53
C ASN A 169 11.79 0.87 18.04
N VAL A 170 10.53 0.41 17.98
CA VAL A 170 9.33 1.16 18.37
C VAL A 170 8.54 0.35 19.38
N GLN A 171 8.64 0.75 20.65
CA GLN A 171 7.85 0.17 21.75
C GLN A 171 6.60 1.00 22.05
N THR A 172 6.65 2.30 21.77
CA THR A 172 5.55 3.24 22.05
C THR A 172 5.21 4.06 20.82
N ILE A 173 3.93 4.43 20.68
CA ILE A 173 3.43 5.28 19.60
C ILE A 173 4.11 6.66 19.61
N ASP A 174 4.47 7.18 20.79
CA ASP A 174 5.18 8.46 20.90
C ASP A 174 6.56 8.46 20.23
N GLN A 175 7.23 7.29 20.16
CA GLN A 175 8.47 7.16 19.39
C GLN A 175 8.25 7.34 17.89
N ILE A 176 7.06 6.97 17.38
CA ILE A 176 6.70 7.17 15.97
C ILE A 176 6.57 8.66 15.66
N LYS A 177 6.00 9.45 16.58
CA LYS A 177 5.78 10.90 16.40
C LYS A 177 7.06 11.71 16.16
N ILE A 178 8.21 11.21 16.62
CA ILE A 178 9.51 11.90 16.52
C ILE A 178 10.40 11.38 15.38
N ILE A 179 9.94 10.40 14.60
CA ILE A 179 10.67 9.93 13.41
C ILE A 179 10.78 11.06 12.39
N ASP A 180 11.99 11.31 11.87
CA ASP A 180 12.15 12.18 10.71
C ASP A 180 11.67 11.44 9.45
N ARG A 181 10.43 11.72 9.05
CA ARG A 181 9.78 11.07 7.91
C ARG A 181 10.08 11.74 6.57
N PHE A 182 10.56 13.00 6.56
CA PHE A 182 10.71 13.85 5.37
C PHE A 182 11.96 13.51 4.56
N ARG A 183 12.07 12.23 4.22
CA ARG A 183 13.20 11.61 3.55
C ARG A 183 12.77 10.33 2.87
N GLU A 184 13.65 9.82 2.03
CA GLU A 184 13.54 8.47 1.50
C GLU A 184 13.45 7.44 2.63
N ILE A 185 12.67 6.37 2.42
CA ILE A 185 12.59 5.26 3.37
C ILE A 185 14.00 4.64 3.49
N PRO A 186 14.59 4.59 4.71
CA PRO A 186 15.90 3.99 4.90
C PRO A 186 15.87 2.47 4.68
N HIS A 187 17.03 1.85 4.49
CA HIS A 187 17.11 0.39 4.38
C HIS A 187 16.82 -0.34 5.71
N ASP A 188 16.99 0.32 6.84
CA ASP A 188 16.75 -0.21 8.18
C ASP A 188 16.19 0.83 9.17
N GLY A 189 15.79 0.36 10.34
CA GLY A 189 15.30 1.18 11.44
C GLY A 189 13.79 1.41 11.44
N ALA A 190 13.31 2.14 12.45
CA ALA A 190 11.88 2.25 12.78
C ALA A 190 10.97 2.58 11.57
N MET A 191 11.38 3.52 10.71
CA MET A 191 10.58 3.91 9.54
C MET A 191 10.49 2.79 8.50
N ALA A 192 11.60 2.09 8.24
CA ALA A 192 11.62 0.95 7.33
C ALA A 192 10.77 -0.19 7.87
N ASP A 193 10.94 -0.50 9.16
CA ASP A 193 10.21 -1.57 9.83
C ASP A 193 8.69 -1.33 9.80
N LEU A 194 8.23 -0.09 10.02
CA LEU A 194 6.80 0.27 10.01
C LEU A 194 6.15 0.02 8.65
N VAL A 195 6.87 0.07 7.54
CA VAL A 195 6.31 -0.15 6.19
C VAL A 195 6.62 -1.54 5.61
N TRP A 196 7.60 -2.27 6.16
CA TRP A 196 8.05 -3.56 5.60
C TRP A 196 7.77 -4.79 6.49
N SER A 197 7.41 -4.60 7.75
CA SER A 197 7.25 -5.72 8.69
C SER A 197 5.93 -6.47 8.50
N ASP A 198 5.96 -7.78 8.77
CA ASP A 198 4.84 -8.69 8.57
C ASP A 198 4.49 -9.48 9.84
N PRO A 199 3.21 -9.79 10.11
CA PRO A 199 2.85 -10.78 11.11
C PRO A 199 3.39 -12.17 10.75
N GLU A 200 3.78 -12.95 11.76
CA GLU A 200 4.06 -14.39 11.60
C GLU A 200 2.80 -15.11 11.11
N GLU A 201 2.95 -16.02 10.14
CA GLU A 201 1.85 -16.89 9.71
C GLU A 201 1.34 -17.74 10.88
N SER A 202 0.03 -17.69 11.13
CA SER A 202 -0.60 -18.54 12.12
C SER A 202 -0.64 -19.98 11.60
N SER A 203 0.21 -20.85 12.16
CA SER A 203 0.32 -22.26 11.75
C SER A 203 -0.89 -23.14 12.15
N THR A 204 -2.02 -22.55 12.57
CA THR A 204 -3.14 -23.28 13.14
C THR A 204 -4.44 -22.97 12.40
N GLU A 205 -4.61 -23.57 11.22
CA GLU A 205 -5.94 -23.75 10.63
C GLU A 205 -6.81 -24.71 11.47
N ASN A 206 -6.21 -25.50 12.36
CA ASN A 206 -6.89 -26.50 13.19
C ASN A 206 -6.42 -26.49 14.67
N GLY A 207 -6.98 -25.59 15.48
CA GLY A 207 -7.57 -26.03 16.75
C GLY A 207 -6.76 -26.13 18.05
N ASN A 208 -5.56 -25.54 18.20
CA ASN A 208 -4.94 -25.42 19.53
C ASN A 208 -4.18 -24.09 19.75
N HIS A 209 -4.94 -23.04 20.08
CA HIS A 209 -4.41 -21.71 20.43
C HIS A 209 -3.36 -21.69 21.56
N ARG A 210 -3.30 -22.75 22.38
CA ARG A 210 -2.28 -22.87 23.43
C ARG A 210 -0.89 -23.10 22.87
N GLU A 211 -0.73 -23.76 21.72
CA GLU A 211 0.60 -24.04 21.14
C GLU A 211 1.23 -22.80 20.50
N GLU A 212 0.42 -21.91 19.91
CA GLU A 212 0.89 -20.64 19.33
C GLU A 212 1.62 -19.76 20.36
N PHE A 213 1.12 -19.72 21.60
CA PHE A 213 1.75 -18.95 22.69
C PHE A 213 3.13 -19.48 23.12
N TYR A 214 3.39 -20.79 22.96
CA TYR A 214 4.65 -21.42 23.37
C TYR A 214 5.67 -21.57 22.24
N ARG A 215 5.35 -21.15 21.00
CA ARG A 215 6.34 -21.10 19.92
C ARG A 215 7.37 -20.01 20.20
N GLU A 216 8.65 -20.36 20.10
CA GLU A 216 9.76 -19.41 20.31
C GLU A 216 9.73 -18.25 19.32
N SER A 217 9.29 -18.52 18.08
CA SER A 217 9.08 -17.51 17.03
C SER A 217 8.00 -16.49 17.39
N SER A 218 7.01 -16.88 18.18
CA SER A 218 5.92 -15.99 18.57
C SER A 218 6.29 -14.99 19.65
N GLN A 219 7.46 -15.15 20.29
CA GLN A 219 7.94 -14.32 21.41
C GLN A 219 8.82 -13.14 20.99
N HIS A 220 9.38 -13.15 19.79
CA HIS A 220 10.41 -12.20 19.38
C HIS A 220 10.20 -11.74 17.92
N PHE A 221 10.81 -10.61 17.57
CA PHE A 221 10.98 -10.22 16.18
C PHE A 221 11.98 -11.14 15.49
N GLN A 222 11.70 -11.52 14.25
CA GLN A 222 12.60 -12.28 13.38
C GLN A 222 12.94 -11.45 12.15
N VAL A 223 14.14 -11.62 11.61
CA VAL A 223 14.53 -10.92 10.38
C VAL A 223 13.59 -11.35 9.25
N SER A 224 12.99 -10.38 8.57
CA SER A 224 12.05 -10.65 7.49
C SER A 224 12.74 -11.34 6.31
N PRO A 225 12.12 -12.35 5.69
CA PRO A 225 12.62 -12.96 4.46
C PRO A 225 12.59 -12.00 3.26
N ARG A 226 11.91 -10.86 3.36
CA ARG A 226 11.93 -9.79 2.33
C ARG A 226 13.29 -9.09 2.22
N GLY A 227 14.16 -9.23 3.22
CA GLY A 227 15.42 -8.49 3.29
C GLY A 227 15.28 -7.06 3.84
N ALA A 228 14.07 -6.66 4.26
CA ALA A 228 13.79 -5.42 4.98
C ALA A 228 12.66 -5.66 6.01
N GLY A 229 12.70 -4.95 7.13
CA GLY A 229 11.75 -5.12 8.23
C GLY A 229 11.88 -6.45 8.98
N TYR A 230 10.84 -6.78 9.74
CA TYR A 230 10.81 -7.95 10.62
C TYR A 230 9.52 -8.74 10.49
N THR A 231 9.58 -10.02 10.80
CA THR A 231 8.40 -10.81 11.12
C THR A 231 8.12 -10.71 12.62
N PHE A 232 6.87 -10.47 13.01
CA PHE A 232 6.47 -10.32 14.42
C PHE A 232 5.37 -11.30 14.83
N GLY A 233 5.57 -11.96 15.98
CA GLY A 233 4.63 -12.92 16.53
C GLY A 233 3.61 -12.32 17.50
N ARG A 234 2.68 -13.17 17.95
CA ARG A 234 1.58 -12.80 18.86
C ARG A 234 2.02 -12.06 20.13
N CYS A 235 3.05 -12.52 20.82
CA CYS A 235 3.46 -11.91 22.10
C CYS A 235 4.02 -10.49 21.91
N VAL A 236 4.64 -10.23 20.75
CA VAL A 236 5.10 -8.88 20.36
C VAL A 236 3.91 -7.95 20.20
N VAL A 237 2.86 -8.42 19.52
CA VAL A 237 1.60 -7.69 19.32
C VAL A 237 0.93 -7.39 20.65
N GLU A 238 0.70 -8.41 21.48
CA GLU A 238 0.03 -8.26 22.79
C GLU A 238 0.76 -7.26 23.68
N LYS A 239 2.11 -7.32 23.71
CA LYS A 239 2.93 -6.35 24.46
C LYS A 239 2.77 -4.93 23.92
N PHE A 240 2.83 -4.74 22.61
CA PHE A 240 2.69 -3.41 22.00
C PHE A 240 1.31 -2.82 22.27
N LEU A 241 0.25 -3.61 22.05
CA LEU A 241 -1.13 -3.19 22.30
C LEU A 241 -1.34 -2.82 23.77
N HIS A 242 -0.89 -3.66 24.70
CA HIS A 242 -0.98 -3.38 26.14
C HIS A 242 -0.22 -2.11 26.53
N THR A 243 1.01 -1.94 26.05
CA THR A 243 1.87 -0.78 26.37
C THR A 243 1.25 0.53 25.89
N ASN A 244 0.57 0.49 24.74
CA ASN A 244 0.02 1.68 24.09
C ASN A 244 -1.48 1.87 24.34
N SER A 245 -2.10 1.04 25.19
CA SER A 245 -3.55 1.03 25.43
C SER A 245 -4.40 0.89 24.16
N MET A 246 -3.87 0.16 23.17
CA MET A 246 -4.56 -0.15 21.92
C MET A 246 -5.21 -1.54 22.00
N SER A 247 -6.23 -1.77 21.18
CA SER A 247 -6.96 -3.03 21.16
C SER A 247 -6.62 -3.91 19.95
N ARG A 248 -6.32 -3.31 18.79
CA ARG A 248 -6.12 -4.01 17.51
C ARG A 248 -5.16 -3.23 16.62
N ILE A 249 -4.59 -3.95 15.65
CA ILE A 249 -3.76 -3.39 14.57
C ILE A 249 -4.45 -3.66 13.23
N TYR A 250 -4.66 -2.63 12.42
CA TYR A 250 -5.07 -2.76 11.02
C TYR A 250 -3.91 -2.38 10.10
N ARG A 251 -3.65 -3.22 9.11
CA ARG A 251 -2.48 -3.12 8.23
C ARG A 251 -2.77 -3.62 6.81
N ALA A 252 -1.80 -3.49 5.89
CA ALA A 252 -1.94 -3.86 4.48
C ALA A 252 -0.75 -4.71 3.95
N HIS A 253 -0.09 -4.39 2.81
CA HIS A 253 1.19 -4.94 2.29
C HIS A 253 1.26 -6.44 1.90
N GLN A 254 0.49 -7.31 2.55
CA GLN A 254 0.48 -8.75 2.28
C GLN A 254 -0.76 -9.12 1.46
N LEU A 255 -0.52 -9.65 0.26
CA LEU A 255 -1.56 -10.20 -0.58
C LEU A 255 -2.42 -11.20 0.20
N CYS A 256 -3.73 -10.96 0.21
CA CYS A 256 -4.71 -11.84 0.83
C CYS A 256 -5.65 -12.38 -0.26
N ASN A 257 -5.75 -13.71 -0.41
CA ASN A 257 -6.56 -14.31 -1.48
C ASN A 257 -8.05 -13.95 -1.38
N GLU A 258 -8.58 -13.81 -0.17
CA GLU A 258 -9.98 -13.41 0.08
C GLU A 258 -10.13 -11.91 0.37
N GLY A 259 -9.10 -11.10 0.08
CA GLY A 259 -9.11 -9.65 0.27
C GLY A 259 -8.82 -9.16 1.70
N PHE A 260 -8.77 -10.05 2.69
CA PHE A 260 -8.30 -9.76 4.04
C PHE A 260 -7.77 -11.02 4.73
N GLN A 261 -7.01 -10.84 5.80
CA GLN A 261 -6.54 -11.92 6.66
C GLN A 261 -6.55 -11.46 8.12
N VAL A 262 -7.05 -12.32 9.02
CA VAL A 262 -7.10 -12.04 10.46
C VAL A 262 -6.09 -12.93 11.19
N TYR A 263 -5.22 -12.31 11.98
CA TYR A 263 -4.18 -12.99 12.75
C TYR A 263 -4.44 -12.89 14.24
N PHE A 264 -3.84 -13.82 14.99
CA PHE A 264 -3.74 -13.77 16.46
C PHE A 264 -5.10 -13.52 17.14
N ASN A 265 -6.15 -14.20 16.68
CA ASN A 265 -7.51 -14.07 17.21
C ASN A 265 -8.07 -12.62 17.13
N GLY A 266 -7.80 -11.91 16.04
CA GLY A 266 -8.38 -10.59 15.77
C GLY A 266 -7.56 -9.40 16.28
N LEU A 267 -6.35 -9.65 16.82
CA LEU A 267 -5.45 -8.59 17.26
C LEU A 267 -4.78 -7.86 16.10
N VAL A 268 -4.56 -8.55 14.98
CA VAL A 268 -4.01 -7.95 13.74
C VAL A 268 -4.90 -8.35 12.58
N THR A 269 -5.18 -7.40 11.69
CA THR A 269 -5.90 -7.65 10.44
C THR A 269 -5.15 -7.01 9.29
N THR A 270 -4.89 -7.80 8.26
CA THR A 270 -4.45 -7.32 6.95
C THR A 270 -5.67 -7.08 6.07
N VAL A 271 -5.75 -5.89 5.48
CA VAL A 271 -6.73 -5.51 4.46
C VAL A 271 -6.00 -5.41 3.13
N TRP A 272 -6.55 -6.01 2.08
CA TRP A 272 -5.98 -5.98 0.73
C TRP A 272 -7.04 -5.51 -0.26
N SER A 273 -6.76 -4.41 -0.99
CA SER A 273 -7.79 -3.73 -1.79
C SER A 273 -7.54 -3.76 -3.30
N ALA A 274 -6.60 -4.59 -3.78
CA ALA A 274 -6.29 -4.77 -5.20
C ALA A 274 -6.74 -6.17 -5.72
N PRO A 275 -7.95 -6.31 -6.28
CA PRO A 275 -8.45 -7.60 -6.75
C PRO A 275 -7.73 -8.05 -8.02
N ASN A 276 -7.67 -9.36 -8.27
CA ASN A 276 -6.90 -9.97 -9.35
C ASN A 276 -5.53 -9.27 -9.53
N TYR A 277 -4.76 -9.17 -8.44
CA TYR A 277 -3.56 -8.37 -8.35
C TYR A 277 -2.60 -8.61 -9.51
N CYS A 278 -1.95 -7.54 -9.99
CA CYS A 278 -1.14 -7.55 -11.21
C CYS A 278 -1.89 -8.08 -12.45
N TYR A 279 -3.23 -8.00 -12.43
CA TYR A 279 -4.14 -8.49 -13.46
C TYR A 279 -4.08 -10.01 -13.70
N ARG A 280 -3.57 -10.82 -12.74
CA ARG A 280 -3.41 -12.27 -12.94
C ARG A 280 -3.45 -13.15 -11.68
N CYS A 281 -3.34 -12.57 -10.49
CA CYS A 281 -3.25 -13.37 -9.25
C CYS A 281 -4.56 -14.08 -8.89
N GLY A 282 -5.71 -13.64 -9.44
CA GLY A 282 -7.01 -14.28 -9.21
C GLY A 282 -7.57 -14.11 -7.79
N ASN A 283 -6.93 -13.32 -6.94
CA ASN A 283 -7.42 -12.99 -5.59
C ASN A 283 -8.63 -12.05 -5.64
N LYS A 284 -9.42 -12.04 -4.57
CA LYS A 284 -10.38 -10.97 -4.27
C LYS A 284 -9.71 -9.81 -3.54
N ALA A 285 -10.46 -8.73 -3.38
CA ALA A 285 -10.11 -7.59 -2.55
C ALA A 285 -11.18 -7.33 -1.50
N SER A 286 -10.84 -6.53 -0.49
CA SER A 286 -11.82 -6.00 0.44
C SER A 286 -11.50 -4.56 0.86
N ILE A 287 -12.53 -3.87 1.33
CA ILE A 287 -12.40 -2.70 2.20
C ILE A 287 -13.01 -3.04 3.55
N LEU A 288 -12.50 -2.41 4.62
CA LEU A 288 -13.01 -2.58 5.97
C LEU A 288 -13.85 -1.36 6.36
N GLU A 289 -15.16 -1.53 6.45
CA GLU A 289 -16.08 -0.49 6.92
C GLU A 289 -16.21 -0.60 8.45
N LEU A 290 -15.73 0.43 9.16
CA LEU A 290 -15.61 0.45 10.61
C LEU A 290 -16.55 1.52 11.19
N TYR A 291 -17.53 1.10 11.99
CA TYR A 291 -18.48 1.97 12.69
C TYR A 291 -18.16 2.09 14.18
N SER A 292 -17.52 1.08 14.74
CA SER A 292 -16.85 1.08 16.05
C SER A 292 -15.89 -0.11 16.12
N LYS A 293 -15.08 -0.23 17.17
CA LYS A 293 -14.18 -1.38 17.35
C LYS A 293 -14.85 -2.76 17.19
N ASP A 294 -16.09 -2.90 17.64
CA ASP A 294 -16.82 -4.17 17.63
C ASP A 294 -17.93 -4.21 16.57
N ASP A 295 -18.10 -3.14 15.80
CA ASP A 295 -19.07 -3.03 14.70
C ASP A 295 -18.34 -2.67 13.41
N TYR A 296 -17.98 -3.70 12.66
CA TYR A 296 -17.28 -3.61 11.39
C TYR A 296 -17.60 -4.79 10.49
N TYR A 297 -17.39 -4.60 9.19
CA TYR A 297 -17.43 -5.70 8.24
C TYR A 297 -16.46 -5.47 7.08
N PHE A 298 -16.04 -6.58 6.47
CA PHE A 298 -15.25 -6.58 5.24
C PHE A 298 -16.21 -6.63 4.05
N ASN A 299 -16.14 -5.61 3.21
CA ASN A 299 -16.85 -5.58 1.94
C ASN A 299 -15.93 -6.18 0.87
N VAL A 300 -16.16 -7.43 0.52
CA VAL A 300 -15.30 -8.21 -0.38
C VAL A 300 -15.80 -8.09 -1.82
N PHE A 301 -14.89 -7.80 -2.75
CA PHE A 301 -15.21 -7.55 -4.16
C PHE A 301 -14.16 -8.18 -5.11
N GLU A 302 -14.55 -8.28 -6.38
CA GLU A 302 -13.72 -8.77 -7.48
C GLU A 302 -13.24 -7.60 -8.35
N GLU A 303 -12.39 -7.89 -9.34
CA GLU A 303 -11.85 -6.89 -10.26
C GLU A 303 -12.94 -6.19 -11.08
N ALA A 304 -12.72 -4.90 -11.32
CA ALA A 304 -13.57 -4.05 -12.13
C ALA A 304 -13.73 -4.60 -13.56
N PRO A 305 -14.91 -4.43 -14.20
CA PRO A 305 -15.13 -4.88 -15.57
C PRO A 305 -14.10 -4.35 -16.57
N GLU A 306 -13.62 -3.12 -16.39
CA GLU A 306 -12.59 -2.50 -17.22
C GLU A 306 -11.26 -3.28 -17.17
N ASN A 307 -10.88 -3.77 -15.98
CA ASN A 307 -9.68 -4.60 -15.81
C ASN A 307 -9.85 -5.98 -16.46
N LYS A 308 -11.06 -6.58 -16.41
CA LYS A 308 -11.38 -7.82 -17.14
C LYS A 308 -11.19 -7.64 -18.65
N LEU A 309 -11.71 -6.54 -19.20
CA LEU A 309 -11.57 -6.23 -20.63
C LEU A 309 -10.12 -5.97 -21.04
N LEU A 310 -9.33 -5.29 -20.20
CA LEU A 310 -7.90 -5.10 -20.42
C LEU A 310 -7.18 -6.44 -20.53
N ASN A 311 -7.48 -7.38 -19.62
CA ASN A 311 -6.92 -8.73 -19.65
C ASN A 311 -7.34 -9.54 -20.88
N GLU A 312 -8.63 -9.55 -21.22
CA GLU A 312 -9.14 -10.25 -22.41
C GLU A 312 -8.53 -9.68 -23.69
N SER A 313 -8.41 -8.34 -23.79
CA SER A 313 -7.79 -7.68 -24.93
C SER A 313 -6.28 -7.94 -25.01
N ALA A 314 -5.58 -8.04 -23.88
CA ALA A 314 -4.18 -8.43 -23.82
C ALA A 314 -3.99 -9.86 -24.30
N GLN A 315 -4.80 -10.80 -23.81
CA GLN A 315 -4.79 -12.22 -24.18
C GLN A 315 -5.15 -12.43 -25.66
N ALA A 316 -6.14 -11.69 -26.18
CA ALA A 316 -6.49 -11.72 -27.60
C ALA A 316 -5.37 -11.15 -28.50
N ASN A 317 -4.57 -10.22 -27.97
CA ASN A 317 -3.45 -9.59 -28.67
C ASN A 317 -2.09 -10.25 -28.39
N VAL A 318 -2.03 -11.45 -27.79
CA VAL A 318 -0.79 -12.22 -27.59
C VAL A 318 -0.07 -12.55 -28.91
N THR A 319 -0.71 -12.33 -30.06
CA THR A 319 -0.02 -12.37 -31.36
C THR A 319 0.74 -11.09 -31.72
N ASN A 320 0.63 -9.97 -30.98
CA ASN A 320 1.30 -8.70 -31.35
C ASN A 320 1.66 -7.71 -30.22
N ASN A 321 1.34 -7.91 -28.94
CA ASN A 321 1.61 -6.89 -27.91
C ASN A 321 2.87 -7.16 -27.06
N LYS A 322 4.00 -6.61 -27.54
CA LYS A 322 5.30 -6.61 -26.84
C LYS A 322 5.31 -5.73 -25.57
N MET A 323 4.43 -4.73 -25.46
CA MET A 323 4.45 -3.75 -24.36
C MET A 323 4.06 -4.31 -22.98
N LEU A 324 3.08 -5.21 -22.89
CA LEU A 324 2.69 -5.80 -21.59
C LEU A 324 3.74 -6.78 -21.08
N ILE A 325 4.32 -7.57 -21.99
CA ILE A 325 5.43 -8.47 -21.66
C ILE A 325 6.64 -7.64 -21.22
N ASP A 326 7.02 -6.60 -21.96
CA ASP A 326 8.15 -5.73 -21.59
C ASP A 326 7.88 -4.91 -20.29
N TYR A 327 6.61 -4.64 -19.93
CA TYR A 327 6.25 -3.95 -18.68
C TYR A 327 6.33 -4.87 -17.44
N PHE A 328 5.99 -6.15 -17.60
CA PHE A 328 5.97 -7.13 -16.48
C PHE A 328 7.20 -8.05 -16.42
N ASP A 329 7.99 -8.15 -17.49
CA ASP A 329 9.11 -9.09 -17.62
C ASP A 329 10.40 -8.36 -18.03
N SER A 330 11.08 -7.80 -17.03
CA SER A 330 12.43 -7.27 -17.19
C SER A 330 13.51 -8.25 -16.70
N SER A 331 13.21 -9.56 -16.62
CA SER A 331 14.17 -10.60 -16.25
C SER A 331 14.58 -11.42 -17.47
N ASP A 332 15.90 -11.59 -17.64
CA ASP A 332 16.48 -12.40 -18.71
C ASP A 332 15.84 -13.79 -18.79
N ARG A 333 15.45 -14.14 -20.03
CA ARG A 333 14.91 -15.42 -20.52
C ARG A 333 15.32 -16.65 -19.69
N LEU A 334 14.37 -17.18 -18.92
CA LEU A 334 14.39 -18.55 -18.38
C LEU A 334 13.11 -19.29 -18.78
N SER A 335 13.21 -20.62 -18.95
CA SER A 335 12.22 -21.47 -19.62
C SER A 335 10.88 -21.62 -18.89
N GLU A 336 9.80 -21.76 -19.67
CA GLU A 336 8.38 -21.83 -19.28
C GLU A 336 7.98 -22.86 -18.20
N ASN A 337 8.83 -23.83 -17.87
CA ASN A 337 8.46 -24.94 -16.97
C ASN A 337 8.78 -24.71 -15.48
N ASP A 338 9.48 -23.64 -15.11
CA ASP A 338 9.81 -23.34 -13.71
C ASP A 338 8.85 -22.32 -13.04
N PHE A 339 7.82 -21.85 -13.76
CA PHE A 339 6.95 -20.73 -13.36
C PHE A 339 5.73 -21.10 -12.52
N ALA A 340 5.32 -22.36 -12.44
CA ALA A 340 4.00 -22.71 -11.93
C ALA A 340 3.84 -22.50 -10.40
N ASP A 341 4.93 -22.53 -9.63
CA ASP A 341 4.90 -22.50 -8.16
C ASP A 341 5.70 -21.36 -7.51
N MET A 342 6.26 -20.42 -8.31
CA MET A 342 7.08 -19.32 -7.79
C MET A 342 6.35 -17.98 -7.91
N ASP A 343 6.05 -17.34 -6.77
CA ASP A 343 5.52 -15.97 -6.75
C ASP A 343 6.65 -14.98 -7.08
N VAL A 344 6.89 -14.81 -8.38
CA VAL A 344 7.86 -13.90 -9.01
C VAL A 344 7.65 -12.44 -8.57
N PHE A 345 6.50 -12.12 -7.98
CA PHE A 345 6.09 -10.76 -7.65
C PHE A 345 6.05 -10.47 -6.17
N SER A 346 6.24 -11.48 -5.32
CA SER A 346 6.57 -11.27 -3.92
C SER A 346 7.86 -10.47 -3.80
N ASP A 347 7.89 -9.54 -2.83
CA ASP A 347 9.12 -8.85 -2.47
C ASP A 347 10.23 -9.84 -2.09
N SER A 348 9.87 -11.01 -1.55
CA SER A 348 10.80 -12.08 -1.21
C SER A 348 11.51 -12.69 -2.44
N TYR A 349 10.80 -12.86 -3.55
CA TYR A 349 11.38 -13.34 -4.80
C TYR A 349 12.27 -12.27 -5.44
N GLN A 350 11.78 -11.04 -5.48
CA GLN A 350 12.49 -9.93 -6.09
C GLN A 350 13.73 -9.53 -5.29
N ALA A 351 13.71 -9.64 -3.95
CA ALA A 351 14.88 -9.47 -3.09
C ALA A 351 15.95 -10.56 -3.33
N LYS A 352 15.55 -11.82 -3.53
CA LYS A 352 16.47 -12.90 -3.92
C LYS A 352 17.10 -12.65 -5.30
N SER A 353 16.31 -12.16 -6.26
CA SER A 353 16.80 -11.76 -7.61
C SER A 353 17.73 -10.53 -7.57
N ALA A 354 17.51 -9.59 -6.65
CA ALA A 354 18.40 -8.45 -6.45
C ALA A 354 19.76 -8.86 -5.86
N SER A 355 19.78 -9.84 -4.95
CA SER A 355 21.03 -10.33 -4.32
C SER A 355 22.00 -11.02 -5.28
N SER A 356 21.50 -11.52 -6.43
CA SER A 356 22.31 -12.13 -7.50
C SER A 356 22.81 -11.13 -8.54
N ARG A 357 22.34 -9.87 -8.53
CA ARG A 357 22.89 -8.80 -9.37
C ARG A 357 24.18 -8.29 -8.73
N ARG A 358 25.34 -8.66 -9.29
CA ARG A 358 26.61 -7.99 -9.00
C ARG A 358 26.49 -6.52 -9.41
N VAL A 359 26.32 -5.65 -8.42
CA VAL A 359 26.47 -4.21 -8.61
C VAL A 359 27.96 -3.93 -8.72
N GLU A 360 28.45 -3.70 -9.94
CA GLU A 360 29.75 -3.05 -10.13
C GLU A 360 29.60 -1.59 -9.69
N TYR A 361 30.18 -1.28 -8.53
CA TYR A 361 30.36 0.09 -8.09
C TYR A 361 31.36 0.77 -9.02
N PHE A 362 30.89 1.67 -9.89
CA PHE A 362 31.77 2.68 -10.47
C PHE A 362 31.95 3.81 -9.44
N LEU A 363 33.18 3.90 -8.94
CA LEU A 363 33.71 5.00 -8.11
C LEU A 363 33.60 6.36 -8.81
#